data_AF-A0A534X3J2-F1
#
_entry.id   AF-A0A534X3J2-F1
#
_cell.length_a   1.000
_cell.length_b   1.000
_cell.length_c   1.000
_cell.angle_alpha   90.00
_cell.angle_beta   90.00
_cell.angle_gamma   90.00
#
_symmetry.space_group_name_H-M   'P 1'
#
loop_
_entity.id
_entity.type
_entity.pdbx_description
1 polymer ?
#
loop_
_entity_poly.entity_id
_entity_poly.type
_entity_poly.pdbx_seq_one_letter_code
_entity_poly.pdbx_strand_id
1 'polypeptide(L)'
;MARSGVRVYVAVFAALIVLTLATVAVSYVDLGPASVVVALSIAFTKAVLVVLFFMHLRESPGLTWVVAGGGFFWLAILIGLTMSDVLTRGWLPVAGP
;
A
#
# COMPACT_ATOMS: atom_id res chain seq x y z
N MET A 1 25.43 5.95 13.64
CA MET A 1 25.64 7.14 12.79
C MET A 1 24.29 7.85 12.62
N ALA A 2 23.76 8.34 13.74
CA ALA A 2 22.43 8.93 13.83
C ALA A 2 22.57 10.45 13.68
N ARG A 3 22.16 10.97 12.54
CA ARG A 3 21.69 12.36 12.44
C ARG A 3 20.21 12.26 12.18
N SER A 4 19.43 12.07 13.24
CA SER A 4 17.97 12.25 13.23
C SER A 4 17.69 13.73 12.99
N GLY A 5 17.87 14.14 11.73
CA GLY A 5 17.48 15.45 11.29
C GLY A 5 15.97 15.47 11.35
N VAL A 6 15.41 16.16 12.33
CA VAL A 6 13.98 16.56 12.36
C VAL A 6 13.53 17.01 10.96
N ARG A 7 14.43 17.65 10.22
CA ARG A 7 14.29 18.01 8.80
C ARG A 7 13.83 16.86 7.87
N VAL A 8 14.33 15.64 8.03
CA VAL A 8 13.93 14.47 7.22
C VAL A 8 12.49 14.06 7.54
N TYR A 9 12.14 13.94 8.83
CA TYR A 9 10.77 13.59 9.23
C TYR A 9 9.77 14.67 8.77
N VAL A 10 10.11 15.94 8.91
CA VAL A 10 9.27 17.05 8.44
C VAL A 10 9.14 17.07 6.92
N ALA A 11 10.22 16.78 6.18
CA ALA A 11 10.16 16.69 4.72
C ALA A 11 9.29 15.51 4.25
N VAL A 12 9.42 14.33 4.88
CA VAL A 12 8.58 13.17 4.57
C VAL A 12 7.13 13.44 4.95
N PHE A 13 6.87 14.08 6.08
CA PHE A 13 5.53 14.50 6.47
C PHE A 13 4.90 15.42 5.42
N ALA A 14 5.63 16.44 4.97
CA ALA A 14 5.15 17.33 3.90
C ALA A 14 4.87 16.55 2.60
N ALA A 15 5.73 15.60 2.23
CA ALA A 15 5.49 14.72 1.08
C ALA A 15 4.21 13.87 1.24
N LEU A 16 3.93 13.35 2.43
CA LEU A 16 2.69 12.61 2.72
C LEU A 16 1.44 13.49 2.63
N ILE A 17 1.53 14.75 3.07
CA ILE A 17 0.44 15.73 2.93
C ILE A 17 0.16 15.98 1.44
N VAL A 18 1.20 16.24 0.65
CA VAL A 18 1.07 16.43 -0.81
C VAL A 18 0.45 15.21 -1.47
N LEU A 19 0.91 14.00 -1.14
CA LEU A 19 0.32 12.77 -1.67
C LEU A 19 -1.16 12.61 -1.28
N THR A 20 -1.53 13.00 -0.07
CA THR A 20 -2.91 12.90 0.41
C THR A 20 -3.81 13.90 -0.34
N LEU A 21 -3.34 15.12 -0.54
CA LEU A 21 -4.03 16.11 -1.38
C LEU A 21 -4.15 15.63 -2.83
N ALA A 22 -3.12 14.98 -3.36
CA ALA A 22 -3.16 14.38 -4.69
C ALA A 22 -4.21 13.26 -4.78
N THR A 23 -4.35 12.40 -3.77
CA THR A 23 -5.42 11.38 -3.74
C THR A 23 -6.80 12.02 -3.75
N VAL A 24 -7.00 13.09 -2.97
CA VAL A 24 -8.27 13.84 -2.96
C VAL A 24 -8.54 14.48 -4.31
N ALA A 25 -7.54 15.13 -4.92
CA ALA A 25 -7.68 15.74 -6.24
C ALA A 25 -8.03 14.71 -7.33
N VAL A 26 -7.34 13.56 -7.34
CA VAL A 26 -7.62 12.44 -8.26
C VAL A 26 -9.03 11.91 -8.08
N SER A 27 -9.58 11.92 -6.86
CA SER A 27 -10.96 11.46 -6.62
C SER A 27 -12.04 12.33 -7.29
N TYR A 28 -11.72 13.59 -7.61
CA TYR A 28 -12.64 14.49 -8.33
C TYR A 28 -12.50 14.42 -9.85
N VAL A 29 -11.46 13.74 -10.37
CA VAL A 29 -11.23 13.60 -11.81
C VAL A 29 -11.64 12.20 -12.23
N ASP A 30 -12.58 12.09 -13.15
CA ASP A 30 -12.98 10.80 -13.67
C ASP A 30 -11.99 10.32 -14.74
N LEU A 31 -11.03 9.50 -14.33
CA LEU A 31 -10.03 8.87 -15.19
C LEU A 31 -10.53 7.51 -15.74
N GLY A 32 -11.79 7.17 -15.50
CA GLY A 32 -12.38 5.89 -15.90
C GLY A 32 -11.63 4.69 -15.30
N PRO A 33 -11.30 3.65 -16.08
CA PRO A 33 -10.60 2.46 -15.58
C PRO A 33 -9.22 2.75 -14.97
N ALA A 34 -8.58 3.85 -15.37
CA ALA A 34 -7.28 4.24 -14.85
C ALA A 34 -7.34 4.79 -13.42
N SER A 35 -8.52 5.22 -12.93
CA SER A 35 -8.71 5.77 -11.58
C SER A 35 -8.21 4.82 -10.50
N VAL A 36 -8.50 3.52 -10.63
CA VAL A 36 -8.08 2.50 -9.66
C VAL A 36 -6.56 2.33 -9.64
N VAL A 37 -5.93 2.29 -10.83
CA VAL A 37 -4.48 2.13 -10.95
C VAL A 37 -3.75 3.35 -10.38
N VAL A 38 -4.24 4.55 -10.66
CA VAL A 38 -3.68 5.80 -10.13
C VAL A 38 -3.87 5.88 -8.61
N ALA A 39 -5.07 5.59 -8.09
CA ALA A 39 -5.33 5.60 -6.66
C ALA A 39 -4.45 4.60 -5.89
N LEU A 40 -4.30 3.37 -6.41
CA LEU A 40 -3.45 2.34 -5.81
C LEU A 40 -1.97 2.68 -5.86
N SER A 41 -1.48 3.27 -6.97
CA SER A 41 -0.07 3.68 -7.06
C SER A 41 0.27 4.77 -6.04
N ILE A 42 -0.60 5.79 -5.89
CA ILE A 42 -0.44 6.83 -4.86
C ILE A 42 -0.49 6.21 -3.45
N ALA A 43 -1.44 5.33 -3.19
CA ALA A 43 -1.57 4.65 -1.90
C ALA A 43 -0.32 3.81 -1.56
N PHE A 44 0.23 3.08 -2.56
CA PHE A 44 1.46 2.29 -2.38
C PHE A 44 2.66 3.18 -2.07
N THR A 45 2.86 4.27 -2.82
CA THR A 45 3.94 5.23 -2.53
C THR A 45 3.83 5.81 -1.13
N LYS A 46 2.61 6.15 -0.68
CA LYS A 46 2.36 6.63 0.69
C LYS A 46 2.77 5.57 1.72
N ALA A 47 2.36 4.32 1.54
CA ALA A 47 2.69 3.23 2.44
C ALA A 47 4.21 2.99 2.54
N VAL A 48 4.92 3.00 1.41
CA VAL A 48 6.39 2.84 1.38
C VAL A 48 7.10 3.94 2.16
N LEU A 49 6.69 5.21 1.98
CA LEU A 49 7.26 6.34 2.74
C LEU A 49 7.03 6.18 4.25
N VAL A 50 5.84 5.76 4.66
CA VAL A 50 5.52 5.54 6.07
C VAL A 50 6.37 4.41 6.67
N VAL A 51 6.47 3.28 5.98
CA VAL A 51 7.23 2.11 6.45
C VAL A 51 8.71 2.46 6.59
N LEU A 52 9.31 3.09 5.56
CA LEU A 52 10.75 3.36 5.57
C LEU A 52 11.16 4.41 6.62
N PHE A 53 10.35 5.45 6.83
CA PHE A 53 10.73 6.60 7.67
C PHE A 53 10.03 6.63 9.04
N PHE A 54 8.71 6.46 9.10
CA PHE A 54 7.97 6.56 10.36
C PHE A 54 8.01 5.26 11.17
N MET A 55 7.98 4.10 10.52
CA MET A 55 8.17 2.82 11.20
C MET A 55 9.65 2.48 11.46
N HIS A 56 10.58 3.38 11.11
CA HIS A 56 12.02 3.21 11.31
C HIS A 56 12.55 1.90 10.70
N LEU A 57 11.91 1.36 9.66
CA LEU A 57 12.32 0.10 9.06
C LEU A 57 13.73 0.20 8.46
N ARG A 58 14.11 1.38 7.97
CA ARG A 58 15.46 1.67 7.45
C ARG A 58 16.56 1.54 8.50
N GLU A 59 16.26 1.83 9.76
CA GLU A 59 17.22 1.78 10.88
C GLU A 59 17.12 0.47 11.67
N SER A 60 16.14 -0.36 11.33
CA SER A 60 15.84 -1.61 12.02
C SER A 60 16.78 -2.74 11.58
N PRO A 61 17.06 -3.72 12.47
CA PRO A 61 17.87 -4.89 12.13
C PRO A 61 17.22 -5.74 11.02
N GLY A 62 18.03 -6.56 10.33
CA GLY A 62 17.57 -7.36 9.19
C GLY A 62 16.41 -8.30 9.48
N LEU A 63 16.25 -8.76 10.72
CA LEU A 63 15.10 -9.58 11.14
C LEU A 63 13.76 -8.84 10.93
N THR A 64 13.71 -7.54 11.23
CA THR A 64 12.50 -6.72 11.06
C THR A 64 12.11 -6.61 9.59
N TRP A 65 13.08 -6.56 8.68
CA TRP A 65 12.84 -6.59 7.23
C TRP A 65 12.24 -7.92 6.77
N VAL A 66 12.76 -9.04 7.28
CA VAL A 66 12.23 -10.37 6.96
C VAL A 66 10.79 -10.51 7.46
N VAL A 67 10.49 -10.05 8.68
CA VAL A 67 9.13 -10.10 9.23
C VAL A 67 8.17 -9.20 8.45
N ALA A 68 8.58 -7.97 8.12
CA ALA A 68 7.77 -7.06 7.32
C ALA A 68 7.48 -7.65 5.92
N GLY A 69 8.51 -8.19 5.26
CA GLY A 69 8.37 -8.87 3.97
C GLY A 69 7.48 -10.11 4.07
N GLY A 70 7.63 -10.91 5.13
CA GLY A 70 6.78 -12.07 5.42
C GLY A 70 5.31 -11.68 5.63
N GLY A 71 5.05 -10.57 6.31
CA GLY A 71 3.69 -10.03 6.48
C GLY A 71 3.06 -9.59 5.16
N PHE A 72 3.80 -8.89 4.30
CA PHE A 72 3.32 -8.53 2.96
C PHE A 72 3.12 -9.75 2.07
N PHE A 73 4.00 -10.74 2.14
CA PHE A 73 3.86 -12.01 1.44
C PHE A 73 2.60 -12.77 1.87
N TRP A 74 2.36 -12.85 3.19
CA TRP A 74 1.15 -13.45 3.74
C TRP A 74 -0.11 -12.72 3.29
N LEU A 75 -0.11 -11.38 3.33
CA LEU A 75 -1.22 -10.57 2.85
C LEU A 75 -1.51 -10.82 1.36
N ALA A 76 -0.46 -10.91 0.53
CA ALA A 76 -0.60 -11.20 -0.89
C ALA A 76 -1.25 -12.57 -1.15
N ILE A 77 -0.90 -13.59 -0.35
CA ILE A 77 -1.56 -14.90 -0.40
C ILE A 77 -3.04 -14.77 -0.07
N LEU A 78 -3.39 -14.08 1.03
CA LEU A 78 -4.79 -13.93 1.44
C LEU A 78 -5.63 -13.21 0.36
N ILE A 79 -5.10 -12.13 -0.22
CA ILE A 79 -5.78 -11.40 -1.29
C ILE A 79 -5.92 -12.29 -2.54
N GLY A 80 -4.83 -12.94 -2.96
CA GLY A 80 -4.82 -13.77 -4.17
C GLY A 80 -5.78 -14.96 -4.07
N LEU A 81 -5.77 -15.67 -2.95
CA LEU A 81 -6.69 -16.79 -2.71
C LEU A 81 -8.15 -16.32 -2.61
N THR A 82 -8.41 -15.19 -1.95
CA THR A 82 -9.78 -14.63 -1.86
C THR A 82 -10.31 -14.23 -3.24
N MET A 83 -9.50 -13.57 -4.07
CA MET A 83 -9.89 -13.21 -5.42
C MET A 83 -10.13 -14.44 -6.29
N SER A 84 -9.25 -15.46 -6.17
CA SER A 84 -9.41 -16.72 -6.90
C SER A 84 -10.72 -17.43 -6.51
N ASP A 85 -11.05 -17.44 -5.22
CA ASP A 85 -12.31 -17.98 -4.71
C ASP A 85 -13.53 -17.24 -5.29
N VAL A 86 -13.56 -15.91 -5.18
CA VAL A 86 -14.67 -15.08 -5.71
C VAL A 86 -14.86 -15.26 -7.22
N LEU A 87 -13.77 -15.32 -7.99
CA LEU A 87 -13.83 -15.47 -9.44
C LEU A 87 -14.36 -16.85 -9.87
N THR A 88 -14.09 -17.90 -9.08
CA THR A 88 -14.42 -19.29 -9.44
C THR A 88 -15.80 -19.73 -8.94
N ARG A 89 -16.41 -19.02 -7.98
CA ARG A 89 -17.72 -19.36 -7.38
C ARG A 89 -18.87 -19.51 -8.39
N GLY A 90 -18.84 -18.79 -9.51
CA GLY A 90 -19.90 -18.81 -10.53
C GLY A 90 -19.66 -19.79 -11.69
N TRP A 91 -18.58 -20.59 -11.66
CA TRP A 91 -18.16 -21.39 -12.81
C TRP A 91 -18.93 -22.71 -12.97
N LEU A 92 -19.51 -23.23 -11.89
CA LEU A 92 -20.34 -24.44 -11.95
C LEU A 92 -21.79 -24.03 -12.24
N PRO A 93 -22.44 -24.58 -13.29
CA PRO A 93 -23.85 -24.36 -13.59
C PRO A 93 -24.74 -25.18 -12.65
N VAL A 94 -24.51 -25.05 -11.34
CA VAL A 94 -25.43 -25.57 -10.33
C VAL A 94 -26.33 -24.41 -9.94
N ALA A 95 -27.63 -24.54 -10.24
CA ALA A 95 -28.62 -23.66 -9.65
C ALA A 95 -28.51 -23.84 -8.13
N GLY A 96 -28.11 -22.78 -7.43
CA GLY A 96 -28.24 -22.77 -5.98
C GLY A 96 -29.71 -22.97 -5.59
N PRO A 97 -30.01 -23.48 -4.38
CA PRO A 97 -31.36 -23.36 -3.84
C PRO A 97 -31.81 -21.89 -3.80
#